data_AF-A0A929C2X9-F1
#
_entry.id   AF-A0A929C2X9-F1
#
_cell.length_a   1.000
_cell.length_b   1.000
_cell.length_c   1.000
_cell.angle_alpha   90.00
_cell.angle_beta   90.00
_cell.angle_gamma   90.00
#
_symmetry.space_group_name_H-M   'P 1'
#
loop_
_entity.id
_entity.type
_entity.pdbx_description
1 polymer ?
#
loop_
_entity_poly.entity_id
_entity_poly.type
_entity_poly.pdbx_seq_one_letter_code
_entity_poly.pdbx_strand_id
1 'polypeptide(L)' 'GVFIQITSEKPADLAIPDEAGDDESAISFGVLIQAQALGDRRALQEAGRKVIRFHLQGEVQGGIQKLTEALVEGDGK' A
#
# COMPACT_ATOMS: atom_id res chain seq x y z
N GLY A 1 14.08 -14.54 -3.10
CA GLY A 1 12.69 -14.44 -2.61
C GLY A 1 11.92 -13.41 -3.41
N VAL A 2 10.58 -13.52 -3.41
CA VAL A 2 9.65 -12.54 -3.98
C VAL A 2 9.14 -11.65 -2.85
N PHE A 3 9.00 -10.35 -3.09
CA PHE A 3 8.41 -9.39 -2.15
C PHE A 3 7.00 -9.08 -2.58
N ILE A 4 6.10 -9.02 -1.62
CA ILE A 4 4.70 -8.68 -1.85
C ILE A 4 4.45 -7.33 -1.18
N GLN A 5 4.01 -6.37 -1.98
CA GLN A 5 3.52 -5.08 -1.49
C GLN A 5 2.00 -5.07 -1.58
N ILE A 6 1.33 -4.87 -0.45
CA ILE A 6 -0.12 -4.74 -0.37
C ILE A 6 -0.43 -3.29 0.00
N THR A 7 -1.28 -2.65 -0.79
CA THR A 7 -1.75 -1.28 -0.57
C THR A 7 -3.26 -1.25 -0.70
N SER A 8 -3.93 -0.26 -0.12
CA SER A 8 -5.36 -0.04 -0.32
C SER A 8 -5.68 1.43 -0.60
N GLU A 9 -6.88 1.68 -1.06
CA GLU A 9 -7.50 3.00 -0.95
C GLU A 9 -7.63 3.40 0.53
N LYS A 10 -7.66 4.71 0.77
CA LYS A 10 -7.84 5.27 2.12
C LYS A 10 -9.21 5.93 2.18
N PRO A 11 -10.15 5.40 2.99
CA PRO A 11 -11.49 5.96 3.07
C PRO A 11 -11.53 7.33 3.75
N ALA A 12 -10.50 7.65 4.56
CA ALA A 12 -10.28 8.98 5.11
C ALA A 12 -8.86 9.43 4.79
N ASP A 13 -8.72 10.64 4.25
CA ASP A 13 -7.44 11.27 4.00
C ASP A 13 -7.34 12.57 4.80
N LEU A 14 -6.53 12.53 5.86
CA LEU A 14 -6.34 13.66 6.76
C LEU A 14 -5.14 14.48 6.30
N ALA A 15 -5.32 15.80 6.27
CA ALA A 15 -4.24 16.74 6.05
C ALA A 15 -3.21 16.64 7.20
N ILE A 16 -1.93 16.79 6.88
CA ILE A 16 -0.85 16.87 7.87
C ILE A 16 -0.49 18.35 8.01
N PRO A 17 -0.72 18.96 9.18
CA PRO A 17 -0.36 20.35 9.42
C PRO A 17 1.13 20.61 9.15
N ASP A 18 1.43 21.71 8.46
CA ASP A 18 2.80 22.14 8.20
C ASP A 18 3.48 22.56 9.53
N GLU A 19 2.70 23.14 10.44
CA GLU A 19 3.07 23.43 11.83
C GLU A 19 2.03 22.86 12.81
N ALA A 20 2.48 22.42 13.98
CA ALA A 20 1.60 21.80 14.97
C ALA A 20 0.57 22.80 15.52
N GLY A 21 -0.72 22.52 15.29
CA GLY A 21 -1.83 23.35 15.74
C GLY A 21 -2.34 24.37 14.71
N ASP A 22 -1.75 24.39 13.51
CA ASP A 22 -2.27 25.15 12.38
C ASP A 22 -3.17 24.28 11.47
N ASP A 23 -4.01 24.93 10.67
CA ASP A 23 -4.87 24.32 9.67
C ASP A 23 -4.18 24.24 8.28
N GLU A 24 -3.09 24.99 8.07
CA GLU A 24 -2.32 24.93 6.82
C GLU A 24 -1.64 23.56 6.64
N SER A 25 -1.73 23.01 5.42
CA SER A 25 -1.18 21.68 5.12
C SER A 25 -0.81 21.55 3.65
N ALA A 26 0.45 21.23 3.37
CA ALA A 26 0.93 20.98 2.01
C ALA A 26 0.71 19.53 1.54
N ILE A 27 0.53 18.59 2.46
CA ILE A 27 0.41 17.15 2.17
C ILE A 27 -0.62 16.50 3.10
N SER A 28 -1.17 15.37 2.66
CA SER A 28 -2.03 14.52 3.48
C SER A 28 -1.35 13.21 3.87
N PHE A 29 -1.83 12.55 4.92
CA PHE A 29 -1.39 11.20 5.29
C PHE A 29 -1.56 10.21 4.12
N GLY A 30 -2.59 10.42 3.31
CA GLY A 30 -2.88 9.66 2.13
C GLY A 30 -1.78 9.75 1.09
N VAL A 31 -1.37 10.98 0.75
CA VAL A 31 -0.26 11.23 -0.16
C VAL A 31 1.05 10.69 0.42
N LEU A 32 1.32 10.92 1.72
CA LEU A 32 2.56 10.45 2.37
C LEU A 32 2.70 8.92 2.30
N ILE A 33 1.66 8.18 2.69
CA ILE A 33 1.67 6.71 2.65
C ILE A 33 1.81 6.18 1.21
N GLN A 34 1.20 6.85 0.21
CA GLN A 34 1.38 6.48 -1.20
C GLN A 34 2.82 6.72 -1.66
N ALA A 35 3.41 7.85 -1.29
CA ALA A 35 4.80 8.18 -1.61
C ALA A 35 5.76 7.16 -0.97
N GLN A 36 5.54 6.77 0.29
CA GLN A 36 6.32 5.74 0.97
C GLN A 36 6.22 4.38 0.27
N ALA A 37 5.00 3.92 -0.03
CA ALA A 37 4.81 2.65 -0.75
C ALA A 37 5.52 2.68 -2.12
N LEU A 38 5.48 3.80 -2.84
CA LEU A 38 6.21 3.94 -4.09
C LEU A 38 7.73 3.90 -3.90
N GLY A 39 8.24 4.57 -2.86
CA GLY A 39 9.65 4.58 -2.47
C GLY A 39 10.17 3.18 -2.15
N ASP A 40 9.47 2.44 -1.29
CA ASP A 40 9.83 1.07 -0.92
C ASP A 40 9.91 0.15 -2.14
N ARG A 41 8.92 0.27 -3.05
CA ARG A 41 8.91 -0.51 -4.29
C ARG A 41 10.10 -0.18 -5.17
N ARG A 42 10.43 1.11 -5.34
CA ARG A 42 11.58 1.55 -6.15
C ARG A 42 12.89 1.03 -5.57
N ALA A 43 13.09 1.16 -4.26
CA ALA A 43 14.30 0.65 -3.59
C ALA A 43 14.46 -0.87 -3.78
N LEU A 44 13.38 -1.64 -3.68
CA LEU A 44 13.41 -3.08 -3.94
C LEU A 44 13.74 -3.40 -5.41
N GLN A 45 13.18 -2.65 -6.36
CA GLN A 45 13.44 -2.83 -7.79
C GLN A 45 14.89 -2.48 -8.15
N GLU A 46 15.43 -1.38 -7.63
CA GLU A 46 16.83 -0.96 -7.80
C GLU A 46 17.81 -1.99 -7.22
N ALA A 47 17.43 -2.63 -6.12
CA ALA A 47 18.18 -3.75 -5.53
C ALA A 47 18.00 -5.09 -6.29
N GLY A 48 17.38 -5.09 -7.48
CA GLY A 48 17.18 -6.28 -8.31
C GLY A 48 16.20 -7.31 -7.72
N ARG A 49 15.33 -6.90 -6.79
CA ARG A 49 14.36 -7.81 -6.14
C ARG A 49 13.08 -7.92 -6.98
N LYS A 50 12.50 -9.12 -7.01
CA LYS A 50 11.18 -9.35 -7.62
C LYS A 50 10.10 -8.83 -6.68
N VAL A 51 9.26 -7.92 -7.15
CA VAL A 51 8.16 -7.32 -6.37
C VAL A 51 6.84 -7.55 -7.08
N ILE A 52 5.84 -8.07 -6.36
CA ILE A 52 4.45 -8.14 -6.80
C ILE A 52 3.67 -7.12 -5.97
N ARG A 53 2.87 -6.27 -6.63
CA ARG A 53 2.05 -5.27 -5.95
C ARG A 53 0.56 -5.62 -6.11
N PHE A 54 -0.13 -5.72 -4.99
CA PHE A 54 -1.58 -5.76 -4.92
C PHE A 54 -2.09 -4.42 -4.39
N HIS A 55 -3.05 -3.84 -5.11
CA HIS A 55 -3.75 -2.64 -4.68
C HIS A 55 -5.23 -2.99 -4.50
N LEU A 56 -5.70 -2.93 -3.26
CA LEU A 56 -7.05 -3.29 -2.87
C LEU A 56 -7.94 -2.05 -2.94
N GLN A 57 -9.02 -2.17 -3.71
CA GLN A 57 -10.04 -1.13 -3.86
C GLN A 57 -11.32 -1.57 -3.16
N GLY A 58 -12.07 -0.62 -2.59
CA GLY A 58 -13.29 -0.91 -1.85
C GLY A 58 -13.05 -1.63 -0.52
N GLU A 59 -13.73 -2.77 -0.30
CA GLU A 59 -13.72 -3.50 0.97
C GLU A 59 -12.41 -4.30 1.13
N VAL A 60 -11.51 -3.76 1.98
CA VAL A 60 -10.14 -4.26 2.14
C VAL A 60 -10.11 -5.68 2.70
N GLN A 61 -10.99 -6.03 3.64
CA GLN A 61 -11.02 -7.35 4.26
C GLN A 61 -11.32 -8.44 3.22
N GLY A 62 -12.33 -8.22 2.39
CA GLY A 62 -12.70 -9.10 1.28
C GLY A 62 -11.62 -9.17 0.20
N GLY A 63 -10.88 -8.08 -0.03
CA GLY A 63 -9.69 -8.08 -0.89
C GLY A 63 -8.59 -9.01 -0.36
N ILE A 64 -8.28 -8.93 0.94
CA ILE A 64 -7.30 -9.82 1.59
C ILE A 64 -7.79 -11.27 1.59
N GLN A 65 -9.07 -11.50 1.83
CA GLN A 65 -9.65 -12.84 1.84
C GLN A 65 -9.52 -13.52 0.47
N LYS A 66 -9.85 -12.83 -0.63
CA LYS A 66 -9.66 -13.33 -2.00
C LYS A 66 -8.20 -13.66 -2.31
N LEU A 67 -7.27 -12.81 -1.85
CA LEU A 67 -5.83 -13.09 -2.02
C LEU A 67 -5.41 -14.35 -1.25
N THR A 68 -5.94 -14.55 -0.06
CA THR A 68 -5.63 -15.71 0.78
C THR A 68 -6.20 -17.00 0.16
N GLU A 69 -7.44 -16.98 -0.31
CA GLU A 69 -8.09 -18.10 -0.99
C GLU A 69 -7.32 -18.51 -2.25
N ALA A 70 -6.90 -17.54 -3.08
CA ALA A 70 -6.12 -17.80 -4.27
C ALA A 70 -4.74 -18.43 -3.99
N LEU A 71 -4.13 -18.15 -2.83
CA LEU A 71 -2.88 -18.78 -2.43
C LEU A 71 -3.09 -20.23 -1.99
N VAL A 72 -4.17 -20.52 -1.27
CA VAL A 72 -4.52 -21.88 -0.82
C VAL A 72 -4.88 -22.78 -2.01
N GLU A 73 -5.60 -22.26 -2.99
CA GLU A 73 -5.95 -23.01 -4.21
C GLU A 73 -4.74 -23.23 -5.13
N GLY A 74 -3.79 -22.29 -5.14
CA GLY A 74 -2.56 -22.38 -5.92
C GLY A 74 -1.57 -23.44 -5.43
N ASP A 75 -1.64 -23.79 -4.15
CA ASP A 75 -0.87 -24.88 -3.52
C ASP A 75 -1.53 -26.27 -3.73
N GLY A 76 -2.69 -26.33 -4.38
CA GLY A 76 -3.43 -27.56 -4.71
C GLY A 76 -2.94 -28.29 -5.97
N LYS A 77 -1.70 -28.05 -6.40
CA LYS A 77 -0.96 -28.93 -7.31
C LYS A 77 0.05 -29.77 -6.53
#